data_AF-A0AAW0KSX3-F1
#
_entry.id   AF-A0AAW0KSX3-F1
#
_cell.length_a   1.000
_cell.length_b   1.000
_cell.length_c   1.000
_cell.angle_alpha   90.00
_cell.angle_beta   90.00
_cell.angle_gamma   90.00
#
_symmetry.space_group_name_H-M   'P 1'
#
loop_
_entity.id
_entity.type
_entity.pdbx_description
1 polymer ?
#
loop_
_entity_poly.entity_id
_entity_poly.type
_entity_poly.pdbx_seq_one_letter_code
_entity_poly.pdbx_strand_id
1 'polypeptide(L)' 'MDIPFLCPMCNSASETIIHTLRDCLTIQSFQNSLNPPIQRSLFYGANLVNWLKLNCQSFKSSTGSSIEWSILFPFAL' A
#
# COMPACT_ATOMS: atom_id res chain seq x y z
N MET A 1 -5.22 17.31 26.76
CA MET A 1 -5.98 17.32 25.50
C MET A 1 -5.38 16.19 24.67
N ASP A 2 -5.97 15.00 24.74
CA ASP A 2 -5.48 13.83 24.00
C ASP A 2 -5.91 13.96 22.54
N ILE A 3 -4.97 14.31 21.67
CA ILE A 3 -5.19 14.24 20.23
C ILE A 3 -5.34 12.75 19.91
N PRO A 4 -6.50 12.30 19.42
CA PRO A 4 -6.68 10.89 19.12
C PRO A 4 -5.70 10.51 18.00
N PHE A 5 -4.95 9.43 18.20
CA PHE A 5 -3.97 8.90 17.24
C PHE A 5 -4.70 8.22 16.09
N LEU A 6 -5.39 9.01 15.26
CA LEU A 6 -6.17 8.56 14.12
C LEU A 6 -5.33 8.62 12.85
N CYS A 7 -5.57 7.67 11.96
CA CYS A 7 -4.95 7.63 10.65
C CYS A 7 -5.24 8.93 9.89
N PRO A 8 -4.22 9.68 9.44
CA PRO A 8 -4.42 10.96 8.75
C PRO A 8 -5.12 10.79 7.39
N MET A 9 -5.11 9.58 6.83
CA MET A 9 -5.67 9.29 5.50
C MET A 9 -7.16 8.96 5.52
N CYS A 10 -7.67 8.35 6.59
CA CYS A 10 -9.08 7.96 6.68
C CYS A 10 -9.81 8.55 7.88
N ASN A 11 -9.10 9.10 8.86
CA ASN A 11 -9.61 9.67 10.10
C ASN A 11 -10.60 8.75 10.86
N SER A 12 -10.52 7.44 10.64
CA SER A 12 -11.56 6.47 11.06
C SER A 12 -11.03 5.32 11.93
N ALA A 13 -9.71 5.08 11.93
CA ALA A 13 -9.07 4.03 12.71
C ALA A 13 -7.77 4.56 13.32
N SER A 14 -7.26 3.88 14.35
CA SER A 14 -5.98 4.24 14.95
C SER A 14 -4.86 4.20 13.92
N GLU A 15 -4.01 5.23 13.94
CA GLU A 15 -2.80 5.25 13.15
C GLU A 15 -1.89 4.10 13.64
N THR A 16 -1.66 3.12 12.79
CA THR A 16 -0.70 2.05 13.03
C THR A 16 0.04 1.81 11.73
N ILE A 17 1.28 1.36 11.80
CA ILE A 17 2.10 1.09 10.61
C ILE A 17 1.36 0.19 9.61
N ILE A 18 0.65 -0.84 10.10
CA ILE A 18 -0.10 -1.75 9.23
C ILE A 18 -1.30 -1.02 8.61
N HIS A 19 -2.02 -0.21 9.38
CA HIS A 19 -3.18 0.52 8.87
C HIS A 19 -2.77 1.56 7.83
N THR A 20 -1.81 2.43 8.13
CA THR A 20 -1.39 3.49 7.20
C THR A 20 -0.79 2.92 5.91
N LEU A 21 -0.04 1.83 5.96
CA LEU A 21 0.60 1.29 4.75
C LEU A 21 -0.31 0.37 3.92
N ARG A 22 -1.25 -0.34 4.55
CA ARG A 22 -1.97 -1.45 3.89
C ARG A 22 -3.46 -1.51 4.19
N ASP A 23 -3.89 -1.41 5.45
CA ASP A 23 -5.29 -1.70 5.80
C ASP A 23 -6.22 -0.47 5.66
N CYS A 24 -5.67 0.72 5.44
CA CYS A 24 -6.43 1.93 5.18
C CYS A 24 -7.06 1.90 3.78
N LEU A 25 -8.39 2.01 3.71
CA LEU A 25 -9.14 2.01 2.44
C LEU A 25 -8.74 3.16 1.51
N THR A 26 -8.40 4.32 2.06
CA THR A 26 -7.91 5.47 1.28
C THR A 26 -6.60 5.12 0.57
N ILE A 27 -5.67 4.50 1.29
CA ILE A 27 -4.36 4.07 0.77
C ILE A 27 -4.52 2.93 -0.23
N GLN A 28 -5.38 1.95 0.05
CA GLN A 28 -5.69 0.88 -0.91
C GLN A 28 -6.25 1.45 -2.22
N SER A 29 -7.16 2.43 -2.13
CA SER A 29 -7.73 3.08 -3.31
C SER A 29 -6.66 3.82 -4.11
N PHE A 30 -5.74 4.52 -3.44
CA PHE A 30 -4.60 5.19 -4.08
C PHE A 30 -3.67 4.19 -4.77
N GLN A 31 -3.21 3.16 -4.06
CA GLN A 31 -2.36 2.10 -4.60
C GLN A 31 -3.02 1.39 -5.80
N ASN A 32 -4.34 1.15 -5.76
CA ASN A 32 -5.08 0.56 -6.88
C ASN A 32 -5.12 1.47 -8.11
N SER A 33 -5.16 2.80 -7.92
CA SER A 33 -5.14 3.75 -9.04
C SER A 33 -3.83 3.72 -9.84
N LEU A 34 -2.75 3.21 -9.21
CA LEU A 34 -1.45 2.99 -9.85
C LEU A 34 -1.36 1.66 -10.60
N ASN A 35 -2.46 0.89 -10.69
CA ASN A 35 -2.57 -0.36 -11.44
C ASN A 35 -1.46 -1.39 -11.10
N PRO A 36 -1.42 -1.90 -9.85
CA PRO A 36 -0.37 -2.80 -9.39
C PRO A 36 -0.35 -4.09 -10.22
N PRO A 37 0.84 -4.62 -10.57
CA PRO A 37 0.97 -5.85 -11.37
C PRO A 37 0.80 -7.14 -10.56
N ILE A 38 0.59 -7.04 -9.25
CA ILE A 38 0.49 -8.17 -8.31
C ILE A 38 -1.00 -8.38 -7.97
N GLN A 39 -1.46 -9.63 -7.96
CA GLN A 39 -2.85 -9.95 -7.61
C GLN A 39 -3.19 -9.56 -6.17
N ARG A 40 -4.34 -8.90 -5.97
CA ARG A 40 -4.85 -8.49 -4.65
C ARG A 40 -4.98 -9.64 -3.63
N SER A 41 -5.23 -10.87 -4.09
CA SER A 41 -5.28 -12.05 -3.19
C SER A 41 -3.96 -12.32 -2.48
N LEU A 42 -2.83 -12.02 -3.13
CA LEU A 42 -1.50 -12.13 -2.53
C LEU A 42 -1.18 -10.98 -1.56
N PHE A 43 -1.85 -9.83 -1.70
CA PHE A 43 -1.67 -8.68 -0.82
C PHE A 43 -2.13 -8.97 0.61
N TYR A 44 -3.30 -9.61 0.76
CA TYR A 44 -3.95 -9.81 2.06
C TYR A 44 -3.52 -11.09 2.78
N GLY A 45 -2.90 -12.05 2.09
CA GLY A 45 -2.44 -13.30 2.67
C GLY A 45 -1.02 -13.29 3.24
N ALA A 46 -0.23 -12.24 2.93
CA ALA A 46 1.16 -12.14 3.37
C ALA A 46 1.32 -11.32 4.67
N ASN A 47 2.30 -11.68 5.50
CA ASN A 47 2.74 -10.80 6.59
C ASN A 47 3.31 -9.48 6.01
N LEU A 48 3.32 -8.41 6.83
CA LEU A 48 3.68 -7.05 6.38
C LEU A 48 5.05 -6.99 5.69
N VAL A 49 6.06 -7.69 6.22
CA VAL A 49 7.42 -7.66 5.65
C VAL A 49 7.48 -8.35 4.30
N ASN A 50 6.84 -9.52 4.17
CA ASN A 50 6.77 -10.23 2.89
C ASN A 50 5.96 -9.42 1.87
N TRP A 51 4.89 -8.76 2.31
CA TRP A 51 4.13 -7.83 1.47
C TRP A 51 4.98 -6.66 0.95
N LEU A 52 5.76 -6.02 1.82
CA LEU A 52 6.68 -4.95 1.42
C LEU A 52 7.73 -5.46 0.41
N LYS A 53 8.33 -6.63 0.67
CA LYS A 53 9.31 -7.24 -0.25
C LYS A 53 8.70 -7.50 -1.63
N LEU A 54 7.50 -8.09 -1.68
CA LEU A 54 6.83 -8.39 -2.95
C LEU A 54 6.59 -7.13 -3.78
N ASN A 55 6.21 -6.02 -3.16
CA ASN A 55 5.94 -4.78 -3.87
C ASN A 55 7.24 -4.03 -4.24
N CYS A 56 8.14 -3.81 -3.27
CA CYS A 56 9.39 -3.07 -3.48
C CYS A 56 10.41 -3.79 -4.38
N GLN A 57 10.32 -5.11 -4.54
CA GLN A 57 11.23 -5.90 -5.37
C GLN A 57 10.59 -6.39 -6.68
N SER A 58 9.40 -5.87 -7.03
CA SER A 58 8.73 -6.25 -8.26
C SER A 58 9.35 -5.57 -9.47
N PHE A 59 10.02 -6.36 -10.31
CA PHE A 59 10.50 -5.95 -11.64
C PHE A 59 9.40 -5.85 -12.70
N LYS A 60 8.15 -6.17 -12.34
CA LYS A 60 7.01 -5.99 -13.25
C LYS A 60 6.65 -4.51 -13.31
N SER A 61 6.38 -4.01 -14.51
CA SER A 61 5.84 -2.67 -14.68
C SER A 61 4.39 -2.58 -14.18
N SER A 62 4.00 -1.39 -13.70
CA SER A 62 2.59 -1.11 -13.44
C SER A 62 1.76 -1.25 -14.71
N THR A 63 0.55 -1.78 -14.60
CA THR A 63 -0.30 -2.01 -15.77
C THR A 63 -0.74 -0.66 -16.34
N GLY A 64 -0.24 -0.30 -17.53
CA GLY A 64 -0.52 1.01 -18.15
C GLY A 64 0.61 2.03 -18.01
N SER A 65 1.74 1.67 -17.38
CA SER A 65 2.99 2.44 -17.46
C SER A 65 4.16 1.52 -17.81
N SER A 66 5.25 2.07 -18.36
CA SER A 66 6.50 1.33 -18.57
C SER A 66 7.40 1.34 -17.32
N ILE A 67 6.92 1.90 -16.20
CA ILE A 67 7.72 2.09 -14.98
C ILE A 67 7.58 0.84 -14.09
N GLU A 68 8.71 0.34 -13.60
CA GLU A 68 8.75 -0.78 -12.67
C GLU A 68 7.97 -0.48 -11.39
N TRP A 69 7.23 -1.47 -10.90
CA TRP A 69 6.43 -1.34 -9.69
C TRP A 69 7.30 -1.10 -8.45
N SER A 70 8.51 -1.66 -8.40
CA SER A 70 9.53 -1.37 -7.40
C SER A 70 9.83 0.13 -7.25
N ILE A 71 9.71 0.90 -8.33
CA ILE A 71 9.93 2.36 -8.36
C ILE A 71 8.67 3.11 -7.96
N LEU A 72 7.50 2.71 -8.46
CA LEU A 72 6.24 3.43 -8.22
C LEU A 72 5.67 3.20 -6.83
N PHE A 73 5.75 1.98 -6.32
CA PHE A 73 5.10 1.59 -5.08
C PHE A 73 5.54 2.42 -3.85
N PRO A 74 6.84 2.76 -3.64
CA PRO A 74 7.26 3.58 -2.52
C PRO A 74 6.63 4.98 -2.48
N PHE A 75 6.20 5.53 -3.63
CA PHE A 75 5.47 6.81 -3.68
C PHE A 75 4.00 6.67 -3.26
N ALA A 76 3.54 5.44 -3.02
CA ALA A 76 2.19 5.09 -2.60
C ALA A 76 2.11 4.54 -1.18
N LEU A 77 3.14 4.82 -0.39
CA LEU A 77 3.22 4.58 1.05
C LEU A 77 2.87 5.85 1.84
#